data_AF-A0A954UVG3-F1
#
_entry.id   AF-A0A954UVG3-F1
#
_cell.length_a   1.000
_cell.length_b   1.000
_cell.length_c   1.000
_cell.angle_alpha   90.00
_cell.angle_beta   90.00
_cell.angle_gamma   90.00
#
_symmetry.space_group_name_H-M   'P 1'
#
loop_
_entity.id
_entity.type
_entity.pdbx_description
1 polymer ?
#
loop_
_entity_poly.entity_id
_entity_poly.type
_entity_poly.pdbx_seq_one_letter_code
_entity_poly.pdbx_strand_id
1 'polypeptide(L)' 'MLFIEGDVLYAAMLASIKRACRIVRMESYIFAGDEIGWEFAVALAERAQAGVDVRLHLDAAGAFGESTPPL' A
#
# COMPACT_ATOMS: atom_id res chain seq x y z
N MET A 1 6.93 6.55 -15.71
CA MET A 1 6.27 7.82 -15.33
C MET A 1 7.10 8.41 -14.21
N LEU A 2 7.43 9.70 -14.27
CA LEU A 2 8.19 10.38 -13.21
C LEU A 2 7.20 11.16 -12.36
N PHE A 3 7.27 10.98 -11.04
CA PHE A 3 6.44 11.70 -10.07
C PHE A 3 7.34 12.59 -9.22
N ILE A 4 6.87 13.80 -8.94
CA ILE A 4 7.54 14.76 -8.05
C ILE A 4 6.68 15.13 -6.84
N GLU A 5 5.40 14.77 -6.87
CA GLU A 5 4.42 14.97 -5.79
C GLU A 5 3.95 13.62 -5.25
N GLY A 6 3.85 13.51 -3.93
CA GLY A 6 3.48 12.27 -3.23
C GLY A 6 2.05 11.82 -3.54
N ASP A 7 1.08 12.73 -3.49
CA ASP A 7 -0.34 12.39 -3.68
C ASP A 7 -0.61 11.80 -5.06
N VAL A 8 0.03 12.35 -6.09
CA VAL A 8 -0.09 11.86 -7.47
C VAL A 8 0.54 10.46 -7.60
N LEU A 9 1.68 10.24 -6.95
CA LEU A 9 2.32 8.94 -6.90
C LEU A 9 1.42 7.91 -6.20
N TYR A 10 0.88 8.23 -5.02
CA TYR A 10 0.04 7.31 -4.25
C TYR A 10 -1.25 6.95 -5.01
N ALA A 11 -1.91 7.94 -5.62
CA ALA A 11 -3.08 7.70 -6.46
C ALA A 11 -2.77 6.75 -7.63
N ALA A 12 -1.63 6.92 -8.30
CA ALA A 12 -1.21 6.05 -9.39
C ALA A 12 -0.87 4.62 -8.91
N MET A 13 -0.24 4.49 -7.74
CA MET A 13 0.06 3.20 -7.13
C MET A 13 -1.23 2.46 -6.75
N LEU A 14 -2.15 3.12 -6.03
CA LEU A 14 -3.45 2.56 -5.66
C LEU A 14 -4.25 2.11 -6.88
N ALA A 15 -4.28 2.93 -7.93
CA ALA A 15 -4.95 2.60 -9.18
C ALA A 15 -4.32 1.38 -9.90
N SER A 16 -3.02 1.16 -9.73
CA SER A 16 -2.31 -0.01 -10.26
C SER A 16 -2.61 -1.26 -9.44
N ILE A 17 -2.61 -1.14 -8.11
CA ILE A 17 -2.98 -2.23 -7.18
C ILE A 17 -4.41 -2.70 -7.47
N LYS A 18 -5.39 -1.78 -7.50
CA LYS A 18 -6.81 -2.11 -7.74
C LYS A 18 -7.05 -2.85 -9.06
N ARG A 19 -6.22 -2.64 -10.08
CA ARG A 19 -6.31 -3.30 -11.40
C ARG A 19 -5.48 -4.57 -11.54
N ALA A 20 -4.64 -4.91 -10.56
CA ALA A 20 -3.80 -6.10 -10.63
C ALA A 20 -4.66 -7.38 -10.66
N CYS A 21 -4.34 -8.31 -11.58
CA CYS A 21 -5.08 -9.57 -11.75
C CYS A 21 -4.27 -10.83 -11.39
N ARG A 22 -2.96 -10.70 -11.12
CA ARG A 22 -2.09 -11.88 -10.93
C ARG A 22 -1.19 -11.74 -9.70
N ILE A 23 -0.41 -10.67 -9.63
CA ILE A 23 0.59 -10.47 -8.57
C ILE A 23 0.68 -8.99 -8.20
N VAL A 24 0.83 -8.69 -6.92
CA VAL A 24 1.28 -7.40 -6.40
C VAL A 24 2.48 -7.64 -5.46
N ARG A 25 3.60 -6.96 -5.72
CA ARG A 25 4.76 -6.91 -4.82
C ARG A 25 5.02 -5.46 -4.48
N MET A 26 4.98 -5.14 -3.20
CA MET A 26 5.24 -3.78 -2.71
C MET A 26 6.29 -3.87 -1.61
N GLU A 27 7.26 -2.98 -1.67
CA GLU A 27 8.25 -2.79 -0.62
C GLU A 27 8.24 -1.31 -0.22
N SER A 28 8.23 -1.02 1.08
CA SER A 28 8.30 0.35 1.59
C SER A 28 9.16 0.44 2.83
N TYR A 29 9.92 1.53 2.94
CA TYR A 29 10.68 1.88 4.14
C TYR A 29 9.74 2.35 5.27
N ILE A 30 8.80 3.24 4.96
CA ILE A 30 7.78 3.73 5.91
C ILE A 30 6.41 3.26 5.45
N PHE A 31 5.68 2.61 6.35
CA PHE A 31 4.28 2.28 6.18
C PHE A 31 3.54 2.63 7.47
N ALA A 32 3.01 3.86 7.50
CA ALA A 32 2.37 4.42 8.68
C ALA A 32 0.91 3.96 8.81
N GLY A 33 0.39 3.97 10.03
CA GLY A 33 -1.03 3.72 10.31
C GLY A 33 -1.93 4.92 10.08
N ASP A 34 -1.58 5.80 9.13
CA ASP A 34 -2.35 6.99 8.77
C ASP A 34 -3.38 6.68 7.66
N GLU A 35 -4.16 7.69 7.27
CA GLU A 35 -5.21 7.57 6.25
C GLU A 35 -4.68 6.92 4.96
N ILE A 36 -3.51 7.36 4.48
CA ILE A 36 -2.92 6.85 3.25
C ILE A 36 -2.46 5.41 3.42
N GLY A 37 -1.76 5.08 4.51
CA GLY A 37 -1.36 3.70 4.81
C GLY A 37 -2.55 2.74 4.88
N TRP A 38 -3.66 3.19 5.46
CA TRP A 38 -4.92 2.41 5.48
C TRP A 38 -5.51 2.20 4.09
N GLU A 39 -5.52 3.21 3.22
CA GLU A 39 -5.96 3.04 1.83
C GLU A 39 -5.16 1.97 1.09
N PHE A 40 -3.83 1.96 1.27
CA PHE A 40 -2.97 0.93 0.72
C PHE A 40 -3.28 -0.45 1.31
N ALA A 41 -3.45 -0.54 2.63
CA ALA A 41 -3.76 -1.79 3.32
C ALA A 41 -5.08 -2.40 2.81
N VAL A 42 -6.13 -1.59 2.68
CA VAL A 42 -7.43 -2.02 2.16
C VAL A 42 -7.30 -2.49 0.71
N ALA A 43 -6.66 -1.71 -0.17
CA ALA A 43 -6.52 -2.09 -1.57
C ALA A 43 -5.72 -3.39 -1.77
N LEU A 44 -4.65 -3.58 -0.99
CA LEU A 44 -3.84 -4.81 -1.00
C LEU A 44 -4.66 -6.00 -0.49
N ALA A 45 -5.41 -5.83 0.61
CA ALA A 45 -6.26 -6.86 1.18
C ALA A 45 -7.37 -7.29 0.20
N GLU A 46 -8.03 -6.35 -0.46
CA GLU A 46 -9.05 -6.64 -1.47
C GLU A 46 -8.49 -7.47 -2.64
N ARG A 47 -7.29 -7.15 -3.12
CA ARG A 47 -6.66 -7.93 -4.19
C ARG A 47 -6.27 -9.34 -3.72
N ALA A 48 -5.75 -9.45 -2.51
CA ALA A 48 -5.44 -10.74 -1.92
C ALA A 48 -6.70 -11.62 -1.80
N GLN A 49 -7.82 -11.05 -1.35
CA GLN A 49 -9.11 -11.74 -1.30
C GLN A 49 -9.64 -12.14 -2.69
N ALA A 50 -9.34 -11.36 -3.71
CA ALA A 50 -9.67 -11.68 -5.10
C ALA A 50 -8.74 -12.75 -5.73
N GLY A 51 -7.82 -13.35 -4.96
CA GLY A 51 -6.93 -14.42 -5.41
C GLY A 51 -5.65 -13.94 -6.09
N VAL A 52 -5.31 -12.66 -6.01
CA VAL A 52 -4.03 -12.10 -6.49
C VAL A 52 -2.93 -12.46 -5.47
N ASP A 53 -1.75 -12.90 -5.94
CA ASP A 53 -0.57 -13.11 -5.07
C ASP A 53 -0.04 -11.75 -4.59
N VAL A 54 -0.38 -11.36 -3.37
CA VAL A 54 0.01 -10.08 -2.79
C VAL A 54 1.10 -10.30 -1.74
N ARG A 55 2.22 -9.58 -1.89
CA ARG A 55 3.32 -9.55 -0.91
C ARG A 55 3.71 -8.12 -0.58
N LEU A 56 3.65 -7.77 0.69
CA LEU A 56 4.09 -6.49 1.25
C LEU A 56 5.33 -6.74 2.12
N HIS A 57 6.44 -6.09 1.78
CA HIS A 57 7.69 -6.13 2.54
C HIS A 57 7.92 -4.77 3.18
N LEU A 58 8.04 -4.73 4.50
CA LEU A 58 8.24 -3.50 5.26
C LEU A 58 9.59 -3.54 5.96
N ASP A 59 10.30 -2.42 5.96
CA ASP A 59 11.46 -2.27 6.83
C ASP A 59 11.00 -2.18 8.29
N ALA A 60 11.64 -2.96 9.17
CA ALA A 60 11.24 -3.04 10.57
C ALA A 60 11.31 -1.67 11.25
N ALA A 61 12.36 -0.88 11.00
CA ALA A 61 12.54 0.42 11.66
C ALA A 61 11.43 1.43 11.33
N GLY A 62 10.91 1.40 10.09
CA GLY A 62 9.81 2.27 9.66
C GLY A 62 8.41 1.69 9.85
N ALA A 63 8.30 0.45 10.33
CA ALA A 63 7.02 -0.21 10.67
C ALA A 63 6.66 -0.14 12.18
N PHE A 64 7.56 0.35 13.04
CA PHE A 64 7.34 0.48 14.50
C PHE A 64 6.52 1.74 14.92
N GLY A 65 5.94 2.49 13.98
CA GLY A 65 5.10 3.66 14.27
C GLY A 65 3.66 3.31 14.64
N GLU A 66 2.96 4.22 15.34
CA GLU A 66 1.60 4.03 15.85
C GLU A 66 0.61 3.57 14.76
N SER A 67 0.16 2.32 14.86
CA SER A 67 -0.89 1.74 14.01
C SER A 67 -2.25 1.87 14.70
N THR A 68 -2.77 3.09 14.81
CA THR A 68 -4.13 3.31 15.34
C THR A 68 -5.08 3.52 14.17
N PRO A 69 -6.12 2.70 13.98
CA PRO A 69 -7.13 2.93 12.94
C PRO A 69 -7.77 4.32 13.12
N PRO A 70 -8.02 5.09 12.04
CA PRO A 70 -8.88 6.26 12.12
C PRO A 70 -10.30 5.80 12.53
N LEU A 71 -10.91 6.54 13.48
CA LEU A 71 -12.28 6.32 13.97
C LEU A 71 -13.33 6.63 12.89
#